data_AF-A0A1Q3CVV2-F1
#
_entry.id   AF-A0A1Q3CVV2-F1
#
_cell.length_a   1.000
_cell.length_b   1.000
_cell.length_c   1.000
_cell.angle_alpha   90.00
_cell.angle_beta   90.00
_cell.angle_gamma   90.00
#
_symmetry.space_group_name_H-M   'P 1'
#
loop_
_entity.id
_entity.type
_entity.pdbx_description
1 polymer ?
#
loop_
_entity_poly.entity_id
_entity_poly.type
_entity_poly.pdbx_seq_one_letter_code
_entity_poly.pdbx_strand_id
1 'polypeptide(L)'
;MIDTLFVYQTFISTNSKFKALTFHSSPSLAMAIGYMKMVLPPSLDSTSNPPPLFDGTTRLYISYKSPYSQRVWITRNYKGLQDKIKLVPLNLQNRPIWYKEKVYPENKVPSLEHNRRVIGESIDLIQYVDSNFEGPPLFPNAPAERKYGMELLSYSETFARVLYDCFKGDTKEADFTLDYLEACLQRFDEGPFFLGQISLVDIAYIPFVERFYLYLLDVWKNDIVAGRPQVAAWMKEMNNIDAYTHTKFDPKELVEFYKKRFLVQQ
;
A
#
# COMPACT_ATOMS: atom_id res chain seq x y z
N MET A 1 -17.62 25.67 -11.43
CA MET A 1 -17.64 24.20 -11.46
C MET A 1 -16.62 23.78 -12.49
N ILE A 2 -15.41 23.49 -12.04
CA ILE A 2 -14.29 23.08 -12.91
C ILE A 2 -14.03 21.62 -12.56
N ASP A 3 -14.21 20.76 -13.56
CA ASP A 3 -14.08 19.31 -13.46
C ASP A 3 -12.68 18.91 -13.01
N THR A 4 -12.63 18.13 -11.93
CA THR A 4 -11.43 17.64 -11.24
C THR A 4 -10.64 16.62 -12.07
N LEU A 5 -11.05 16.32 -13.31
CA LEU A 5 -10.36 15.39 -14.21
C LEU A 5 -9.24 16.04 -15.04
N PHE A 6 -9.15 17.37 -15.12
CA PHE A 6 -8.24 18.03 -16.08
C PHE A 6 -6.80 18.24 -15.58
N VAL A 7 -6.50 17.97 -14.31
CA VAL A 7 -5.15 18.20 -13.75
C VAL A 7 -4.19 17.02 -14.02
N TYR A 8 -4.70 15.86 -14.46
CA TYR A 8 -3.87 14.67 -14.68
C TYR A 8 -3.18 14.57 -16.05
N GLN A 9 -3.42 15.50 -16.99
CA GLN A 9 -3.05 15.25 -18.41
C GLN A 9 -2.13 16.28 -19.08
N THR A 10 -1.50 17.20 -18.35
CA THR A 10 -0.66 18.24 -18.98
C THR A 10 0.75 18.28 -18.40
N PHE A 11 1.57 17.26 -18.68
CA PHE A 11 3.04 17.38 -18.64
C PHE A 11 3.68 16.36 -19.60
N ILE A 12 3.40 16.52 -20.89
CA ILE A 12 4.22 15.98 -21.97
C ILE A 12 4.55 17.14 -22.90
N SER A 13 5.70 17.77 -22.70
CA SER A 13 6.39 18.53 -23.74
C SER A 13 7.81 18.86 -23.31
N THR A 14 8.75 18.49 -24.18
CA THR A 14 10.13 19.00 -24.31
C THR A 14 11.12 18.74 -23.17
N ASN A 15 11.99 17.74 -23.35
CA ASN A 15 13.40 18.03 -23.62
C ASN A 15 14.16 16.79 -24.14
N SER A 16 14.64 16.92 -25.37
CA SER A 16 15.57 16.01 -26.03
C SER A 16 16.99 16.27 -25.52
N LYS A 17 17.63 15.24 -24.95
CA LYS A 17 19.06 14.88 -25.03
C LYS A 17 19.47 14.10 -23.78
N PHE A 18 19.51 12.77 -23.84
CA PHE A 18 20.44 12.00 -23.01
C PHE A 18 20.91 10.75 -23.76
N LYS A 19 22.20 10.48 -23.59
CA LYS A 19 23.04 9.50 -24.26
C LYS A 19 22.58 8.06 -23.98
N ALA A 20 22.92 7.18 -24.92
CA ALA A 20 22.71 5.75 -24.86
C ALA A 20 23.19 5.15 -23.51
N LEU A 21 22.23 4.70 -22.71
CA LEU A 21 22.44 3.65 -21.73
C LEU A 21 21.82 2.37 -22.30
N THR A 22 22.61 1.30 -22.28
CA THR A 22 22.23 -0.05 -22.64
C THR A 22 21.05 -0.50 -21.76
N PHE A 23 19.85 -0.50 -22.34
CA PHE A 23 18.67 -1.14 -21.76
C PHE A 23 18.95 -2.62 -21.58
N HIS A 24 19.12 -3.05 -20.32
CA HIS A 24 18.95 -4.45 -19.99
C HIS A 24 17.45 -4.74 -20.09
N SER A 25 17.14 -5.74 -20.92
CA SER A 25 15.82 -6.17 -21.35
C SER A 25 14.78 -6.16 -20.23
N SER A 26 13.67 -5.46 -20.48
CA SER A 26 12.43 -5.56 -19.71
C SER A 26 12.02 -7.03 -19.51
N PRO A 27 11.50 -7.41 -18.33
CA PRO A 27 10.98 -8.76 -18.14
C PRO A 27 9.84 -9.01 -19.14
N SER A 28 9.97 -10.15 -19.81
CA SER A 28 9.23 -10.58 -20.99
C SER A 28 7.71 -10.59 -20.84
N LEU A 29 7.05 -10.59 -22.01
CA LEU A 29 5.62 -10.80 -22.33
C LEU A 29 4.82 -11.76 -21.41
N ALA A 30 5.47 -12.64 -20.65
CA ALA A 30 4.84 -13.49 -19.63
C ALA A 30 4.11 -12.71 -18.52
N MET A 31 4.61 -11.52 -18.14
CA MET A 31 3.91 -10.66 -17.16
C MET A 31 2.59 -10.10 -17.70
N ALA A 32 2.48 -9.90 -19.02
CA ALA A 32 1.28 -9.36 -19.65
C ALA A 32 0.13 -10.38 -19.78
N ILE A 33 0.44 -11.69 -19.69
CA ILE A 33 -0.54 -12.77 -19.88
C ILE A 33 -1.30 -13.11 -18.58
N GLY A 34 -0.82 -12.68 -17.41
CA GLY A 34 -1.41 -13.02 -16.11
C GLY A 34 -2.52 -12.10 -15.57
N TYR A 35 -2.71 -10.90 -16.14
CA TYR A 35 -3.64 -9.91 -15.59
C TYR A 35 -5.00 -9.94 -16.30
N MET A 36 -5.66 -11.11 -16.34
CA MET A 36 -7.12 -11.11 -16.44
C MET A 36 -7.67 -10.34 -15.24
N LYS A 37 -8.65 -9.44 -15.45
CA LYS A 37 -9.40 -8.74 -14.40
C LYS A 37 -9.88 -9.76 -13.37
N MET A 38 -9.11 -9.95 -12.30
CA MET A 38 -9.44 -10.91 -11.26
C MET A 38 -10.65 -10.36 -10.54
N VAL A 39 -11.78 -11.07 -10.64
CA VAL A 39 -13.02 -10.68 -9.96
C VAL A 39 -12.75 -10.70 -8.46
N LEU A 40 -12.79 -9.53 -7.85
CA LEU A 40 -12.57 -9.39 -6.42
C LEU A 40 -13.73 -10.07 -5.65
N PRO A 41 -13.46 -10.95 -4.67
CA PRO A 41 -14.52 -11.55 -3.89
C PRO A 41 -15.29 -10.47 -3.09
N PRO A 42 -16.61 -10.65 -2.87
CA PRO A 42 -17.39 -9.73 -2.06
C PRO A 42 -16.94 -9.77 -0.59
N SER A 43 -17.04 -8.63 0.10
CA SER A 43 -16.76 -8.55 1.54
C SER A 43 -17.75 -9.38 2.34
N LEU A 44 -17.25 -10.24 3.23
CA LEU A 44 -18.04 -11.04 4.16
C LEU A 44 -18.52 -10.16 5.33
N ASP A 45 -19.77 -10.36 5.73
CA ASP A 45 -20.42 -9.64 6.82
C ASP A 45 -20.87 -10.58 7.96
N SER A 46 -21.61 -10.06 8.94
CA SER A 46 -22.07 -10.82 10.10
C SER A 46 -22.95 -12.04 9.79
N THR A 47 -23.56 -12.08 8.60
CA THR A 47 -24.41 -13.19 8.15
C THR A 47 -23.65 -14.26 7.36
N SER A 48 -22.39 -13.97 7.00
CA SER A 48 -21.59 -14.85 6.16
C SER A 48 -21.04 -16.03 6.95
N ASN A 49 -21.08 -17.23 6.36
CA ASN A 49 -20.44 -18.42 6.92
C ASN A 49 -18.90 -18.32 6.89
N PRO A 50 -18.19 -18.92 7.85
CA PRO A 50 -16.73 -18.97 7.80
C PRO A 50 -16.24 -19.78 6.59
N PRO A 51 -15.12 -19.39 5.96
CA PRO A 51 -14.44 -20.29 5.03
C PRO A 51 -13.92 -21.54 5.78
N PRO A 52 -13.61 -22.63 5.07
CA PRO A 52 -12.87 -23.73 5.67
C PRO A 52 -11.56 -23.22 6.29
N LEU A 53 -11.19 -23.73 7.47
CA LEU A 53 -9.96 -23.34 8.17
C LEU A 53 -8.95 -24.49 8.14
N PHE A 54 -7.70 -24.15 7.87
CA PHE A 54 -6.57 -25.07 7.85
C PHE A 54 -6.74 -26.27 6.90
N ASP A 55 -7.49 -26.06 5.81
CA ASP A 55 -7.73 -27.03 4.73
C ASP A 55 -6.58 -27.11 3.70
N GLY A 56 -5.51 -26.35 3.93
CA GLY A 56 -4.36 -26.25 3.03
C GLY A 56 -4.41 -25.05 2.08
N THR A 57 -5.53 -24.34 1.98
CA THR A 57 -5.62 -23.10 1.20
C THR A 57 -5.00 -21.94 1.98
N THR A 58 -4.14 -21.16 1.33
CA THR A 58 -3.60 -19.92 1.94
C THR A 58 -4.61 -18.80 1.79
N ARG A 59 -5.00 -18.16 2.90
CA ARG A 59 -6.01 -17.09 2.93
C ARG A 59 -5.46 -15.82 3.56
N LEU A 60 -5.62 -14.70 2.87
CA LEU A 60 -5.35 -13.37 3.41
C LEU A 60 -6.66 -12.70 3.78
N TYR A 61 -6.93 -12.59 5.09
CA TYR A 61 -8.09 -11.89 5.62
C TYR A 61 -7.82 -10.39 5.61
N ILE A 62 -8.64 -9.62 4.90
CA ILE A 62 -8.42 -8.20 4.65
C ILE A 62 -9.67 -7.37 4.91
N SER A 63 -9.52 -6.05 4.87
CA SER A 63 -10.59 -5.16 4.44
C SER A 63 -10.08 -4.33 3.28
N TYR A 64 -10.89 -4.18 2.21
CA TYR A 64 -10.50 -3.38 1.05
C TYR A 64 -10.22 -1.90 1.41
N LYS A 65 -10.76 -1.39 2.51
CA LYS A 65 -10.54 -0.01 2.98
C LYS A 65 -9.30 0.13 3.87
N SER A 66 -8.77 -0.97 4.42
CA SER A 66 -7.66 -0.93 5.39
C SER A 66 -6.30 -0.71 4.70
N PRO A 67 -5.55 0.36 5.04
CA PRO A 67 -4.20 0.56 4.50
C PRO A 67 -3.22 -0.54 4.94
N TYR A 68 -3.37 -1.05 6.17
CA TYR A 68 -2.58 -2.16 6.68
C TYR A 68 -2.79 -3.42 5.84
N SER A 69 -4.04 -3.70 5.44
CA SER A 69 -4.33 -4.83 4.55
C SER A 69 -3.79 -4.60 3.14
N GLN A 70 -3.84 -3.36 2.66
CA GLN A 70 -3.34 -3.00 1.35
C GLN A 70 -1.83 -3.29 1.21
N ARG A 71 -1.01 -3.09 2.26
CA ARG A 71 0.42 -3.49 2.26
C ARG A 71 0.62 -4.95 1.79
N VAL A 72 -0.10 -5.87 2.43
CA VAL A 72 0.03 -7.32 2.14
C VAL A 72 -0.61 -7.67 0.79
N TRP A 73 -1.68 -6.97 0.41
CA TRP A 73 -2.30 -7.15 -0.90
C TRP A 73 -1.40 -6.70 -2.05
N ILE A 74 -0.72 -5.55 -1.92
CA ILE A 74 0.26 -5.08 -2.90
C ILE A 74 1.40 -6.10 -3.02
N THR A 75 1.94 -6.54 -1.88
CA THR A 75 3.01 -7.56 -1.85
C THR A 75 2.60 -8.84 -2.56
N ARG A 76 1.40 -9.36 -2.27
CA ARG A 76 0.79 -10.51 -2.96
C ARG A 76 0.73 -10.29 -4.47
N ASN A 77 0.21 -9.15 -4.92
CA ASN A 77 0.02 -8.88 -6.34
C ASN A 77 1.36 -8.70 -7.07
N TYR A 78 2.32 -8.03 -6.43
CA TYR A 78 3.63 -7.75 -7.02
C TYR A 78 4.45 -9.03 -7.20
N LYS A 79 4.33 -9.95 -6.24
CA LYS A 79 4.98 -11.26 -6.31
C LYS A 79 4.29 -12.27 -7.23
N GLY A 80 3.15 -11.93 -7.83
CA GLY A 80 2.39 -12.85 -8.69
C GLY A 80 1.64 -13.96 -7.92
N LEU A 81 1.31 -13.73 -6.65
CA LEU A 81 0.77 -14.75 -5.73
C LEU A 81 -0.76 -14.80 -5.72
N GLN A 82 -1.41 -14.27 -6.75
CA GLN A 82 -2.86 -14.11 -6.72
C GLN A 82 -3.61 -15.45 -6.71
N ASP A 83 -3.06 -16.46 -7.37
CA ASP A 83 -3.66 -17.81 -7.36
C ASP A 83 -3.38 -18.59 -6.09
N LYS A 84 -2.27 -18.28 -5.41
CA LYS A 84 -1.83 -18.99 -4.20
C LYS A 84 -2.44 -18.44 -2.92
N ILE A 85 -2.56 -17.12 -2.82
CA ILE A 85 -3.11 -16.44 -1.65
C ILE A 85 -4.53 -15.98 -2.00
N LYS A 86 -5.56 -16.60 -1.42
CA LYS A 86 -6.95 -16.19 -1.65
C LYS A 86 -7.33 -15.03 -0.73
N LEU A 87 -7.99 -14.01 -1.27
CA LEU A 87 -8.47 -12.89 -0.47
C LEU A 87 -9.77 -13.28 0.25
N VAL A 88 -9.84 -12.97 1.54
CA VAL A 88 -11.06 -13.07 2.35
C VAL A 88 -11.38 -11.68 2.90
N PRO A 89 -12.03 -10.82 2.10
CA PRO A 89 -12.38 -9.48 2.54
C PRO A 89 -13.49 -9.50 3.58
N LEU A 90 -13.36 -8.68 4.62
CA LEU A 90 -14.30 -8.52 5.72
C LEU A 90 -14.87 -7.11 5.73
N ASN A 91 -16.18 -6.99 5.93
CA ASN A 91 -16.81 -5.73 6.29
C ASN A 91 -16.55 -5.43 7.77
N LEU A 92 -15.61 -4.54 8.07
CA LEU A 92 -15.22 -4.30 9.46
C LEU A 92 -16.30 -3.60 10.31
N GLN A 93 -17.26 -2.91 9.68
CA GLN A 93 -18.39 -2.26 10.37
C GLN A 93 -19.52 -3.25 10.70
N ASN A 94 -19.58 -4.37 9.97
CA ASN A 94 -20.54 -5.45 10.19
C ASN A 94 -19.81 -6.80 10.11
N ARG A 95 -18.80 -6.98 10.97
CA ARG A 95 -17.85 -8.10 10.84
C ARG A 95 -18.46 -9.42 11.30
N PRO A 96 -18.17 -10.55 10.61
CA PRO A 96 -18.50 -11.86 11.12
C PRO A 96 -17.83 -12.18 12.46
N ILE A 97 -18.63 -12.64 13.42
CA ILE A 97 -18.18 -13.01 14.78
C ILE A 97 -17.15 -14.14 14.72
N TRP A 98 -17.31 -15.08 13.78
CA TRP A 98 -16.41 -16.22 13.60
C TRP A 98 -14.96 -15.80 13.31
N TYR A 99 -14.73 -14.58 12.79
CA TYR A 99 -13.36 -14.15 12.53
C TYR A 99 -12.57 -14.05 13.83
N LYS A 100 -13.14 -13.41 14.86
CA LYS A 100 -12.53 -13.34 16.19
C LYS A 100 -12.47 -14.71 16.86
N GLU A 101 -13.57 -15.46 16.81
CA GLU A 101 -13.71 -16.69 17.60
C GLU A 101 -12.95 -17.88 17.03
N LYS A 102 -12.77 -17.94 15.69
CA LYS A 102 -12.27 -19.13 15.01
C LYS A 102 -10.99 -18.90 14.21
N VAL A 103 -10.71 -17.66 13.78
CA VAL A 103 -9.59 -17.36 12.88
C VAL A 103 -8.48 -16.58 13.57
N TYR A 104 -8.79 -15.39 14.07
CA TYR A 104 -7.78 -14.46 14.59
C TYR A 104 -8.30 -13.71 15.82
N PRO A 105 -7.96 -14.17 17.04
CA PRO A 105 -8.48 -13.64 18.32
C PRO A 105 -8.26 -12.14 18.54
N GLU A 106 -7.17 -11.59 18.02
CA GLU A 106 -6.82 -10.16 18.07
C GLU A 106 -7.85 -9.31 17.32
N ASN A 107 -8.66 -9.94 16.46
CA ASN A 107 -9.77 -9.34 15.76
C ASN A 107 -9.35 -8.05 15.02
N LYS A 108 -8.23 -8.12 14.29
CA LYS A 108 -7.73 -7.08 13.39
C LYS A 108 -7.46 -7.66 12.01
N VAL A 109 -7.33 -6.80 11.00
CA VAL A 109 -6.86 -7.18 9.66
C VAL A 109 -5.64 -6.30 9.30
N PRO A 110 -4.70 -6.80 8.49
CA PRO A 110 -4.66 -8.12 7.86
C PRO A 110 -4.31 -9.26 8.81
N SER A 111 -4.73 -10.47 8.46
CA SER A 111 -4.13 -11.71 8.96
C SER A 111 -3.96 -12.73 7.83
N LEU A 112 -2.93 -13.56 7.90
CA LEU A 112 -2.59 -14.56 6.91
C LEU A 112 -2.70 -15.96 7.51
N GLU A 113 -3.60 -16.77 6.98
CA GLU A 113 -3.66 -18.21 7.24
C GLU A 113 -2.72 -18.94 6.27
N HIS A 114 -1.67 -19.56 6.81
CA HIS A 114 -0.70 -20.35 6.06
C HIS A 114 -0.07 -21.41 6.98
N ASN A 115 0.21 -22.61 6.45
CA ASN A 115 0.87 -23.69 7.21
C ASN A 115 0.26 -23.98 8.58
N ARG A 116 -1.09 -24.05 8.63
CA ARG A 116 -1.88 -24.32 9.85
C ARG A 116 -1.70 -23.28 10.97
N ARG A 117 -1.35 -22.04 10.62
CA ARG A 117 -1.20 -20.93 11.55
C ARG A 117 -1.86 -19.69 10.96
N VAL A 118 -2.27 -18.77 11.83
CA VAL A 118 -2.73 -17.43 11.44
C VAL A 118 -1.73 -16.42 12.01
N ILE A 119 -1.19 -15.58 11.13
CA ILE A 119 -0.17 -14.58 11.45
C ILE A 119 -0.80 -13.20 11.24
N GLY A 120 -0.59 -12.28 12.19
CA GLY A 120 -1.02 -10.89 12.07
C GLY A 120 0.14 -9.93 11.83
N GLU A 121 -0.11 -8.64 12.05
CA GLU A 121 0.83 -7.53 11.88
C GLU A 121 1.31 -7.31 10.44
N SER A 122 0.88 -6.20 9.83
CA SER A 122 1.08 -5.98 8.39
C SER A 122 2.55 -5.95 7.94
N ILE A 123 3.46 -5.42 8.78
CA ILE A 123 4.89 -5.36 8.48
C ILE A 123 5.54 -6.75 8.57
N ASP A 124 5.12 -7.57 9.52
CA ASP A 124 5.58 -8.95 9.63
C ASP A 124 5.07 -9.78 8.45
N LEU A 125 3.81 -9.56 8.05
CA LEU A 125 3.20 -10.27 6.92
C LEU A 125 3.87 -9.96 5.58
N ILE A 126 4.21 -8.70 5.28
CA ILE A 126 4.90 -8.40 4.01
C ILE A 126 6.30 -9.03 3.97
N GLN A 127 7.03 -9.05 5.10
CA GLN A 127 8.32 -9.73 5.21
C GLN A 127 8.18 -11.25 5.11
N TYR A 128 7.16 -11.81 5.76
CA TYR A 128 6.84 -13.23 5.72
C TYR A 128 6.53 -13.68 4.29
N VAL A 129 5.65 -12.95 3.60
CA VAL A 129 5.28 -13.24 2.21
C VAL A 129 6.51 -13.13 1.30
N ASP A 130 7.36 -12.12 1.47
CA ASP A 130 8.56 -11.97 0.67
C ASP A 130 9.56 -13.12 0.84
N SER A 131 9.68 -13.64 2.07
CA SER A 131 10.67 -14.68 2.43
C SER A 131 10.19 -16.12 2.23
N ASN A 132 8.87 -16.37 2.18
CA ASN A 132 8.30 -17.72 2.20
C ASN A 132 7.53 -18.11 0.93
N PHE A 133 7.36 -17.19 -0.02
CA PHE A 133 6.69 -17.44 -1.29
C PHE A 133 7.59 -17.04 -2.46
N GLU A 134 7.38 -17.66 -3.61
CA GLU A 134 8.09 -17.28 -4.84
C GLU A 134 7.70 -15.88 -5.36
N GLY A 135 8.35 -15.47 -6.44
CA GLY A 135 8.19 -14.16 -7.06
C GLY A 135 9.42 -13.29 -6.88
N PRO A 136 9.45 -12.10 -7.51
CA PRO A 136 10.55 -11.16 -7.37
C PRO A 136 10.80 -10.81 -5.89
N PRO A 137 12.07 -10.70 -5.46
CA PRO A 137 12.40 -10.25 -4.10
C PRO A 137 12.03 -8.77 -3.96
N LEU A 138 11.48 -8.40 -2.80
CA LEU A 138 11.10 -7.02 -2.46
C LEU A 138 11.98 -6.42 -1.37
N PHE A 139 13.09 -7.05 -1.02
CA PHE A 139 14.04 -6.51 -0.05
C PHE A 139 15.48 -6.73 -0.52
N PRO A 140 16.36 -5.72 -0.39
CA PRO A 140 17.71 -5.81 -0.91
C PRO A 140 18.57 -6.80 -0.11
N ASN A 141 19.54 -7.41 -0.81
CA ASN A 141 20.56 -8.26 -0.21
C ASN A 141 21.73 -7.48 0.37
N ALA A 142 22.01 -6.29 -0.17
CA ALA A 142 23.15 -5.48 0.21
C ALA A 142 22.99 -4.96 1.67
N PRO A 143 24.02 -5.10 2.54
CA PRO A 143 23.86 -4.87 3.98
C PRO A 143 23.42 -3.45 4.38
N ALA A 144 23.87 -2.41 3.66
CA ALA A 144 23.60 -1.02 4.02
C ALA A 144 22.14 -0.64 3.75
N GLU A 145 21.65 -1.01 2.57
CA GLU A 145 20.28 -0.85 2.09
C GLU A 145 19.33 -1.67 2.94
N ARG A 146 19.73 -2.90 3.30
CA ARG A 146 18.96 -3.76 4.21
C ARG A 146 18.80 -3.11 5.58
N LYS A 147 19.88 -2.61 6.18
CA LYS A 147 19.84 -1.95 7.49
C LYS A 147 18.91 -0.74 7.46
N TYR A 148 19.10 0.14 6.47
CA TYR A 148 18.28 1.35 6.34
C TYR A 148 16.80 1.03 6.05
N GLY A 149 16.54 0.04 5.20
CA GLY A 149 15.18 -0.43 4.94
C GLY A 149 14.49 -0.95 6.20
N MET A 150 15.20 -1.68 7.06
CA MET A 150 14.64 -2.15 8.34
C MET A 150 14.35 -0.99 9.30
N GLU A 151 15.20 0.03 9.34
CA GLU A 151 14.95 1.25 10.12
C GLU A 151 13.68 1.97 9.64
N LEU A 152 13.48 2.10 8.32
CA LEU A 152 12.27 2.70 7.75
C LEU A 152 11.03 1.84 8.01
N LEU A 153 11.11 0.51 7.86
CA LEU A 153 9.98 -0.37 8.20
C LEU A 153 9.57 -0.22 9.67
N SER A 154 10.54 -0.13 10.58
CA SER A 154 10.28 0.12 12.00
C SER A 154 9.66 1.50 12.26
N TYR A 155 10.03 2.52 11.48
CA TYR A 155 9.48 3.87 11.61
C TYR A 155 8.07 4.01 11.02
N SER A 156 7.68 3.13 10.08
CA SER A 156 6.44 3.24 9.32
C SER A 156 5.15 3.33 10.15
N GLU A 157 5.08 2.69 11.33
CA GLU A 157 3.93 2.80 12.24
C GLU A 157 3.87 4.16 12.94
N THR A 158 5.03 4.73 13.27
CA THR A 158 5.11 6.08 13.84
C THR A 158 4.69 7.12 12.80
N PHE A 159 5.19 6.97 11.57
CA PHE A 159 4.76 7.77 10.41
C PHE A 159 3.25 7.72 10.21
N ALA A 160 2.67 6.51 10.16
CA ALA A 160 1.23 6.33 9.98
C ALA A 160 0.41 7.00 11.09
N ARG A 161 0.85 6.87 12.35
CA ARG A 161 0.19 7.52 13.50
C ARG A 161 0.19 9.04 13.37
N VAL A 162 1.35 9.65 13.07
CA VAL A 162 1.46 11.11 12.93
C VAL A 162 0.53 11.62 11.82
N LEU A 163 0.53 10.96 10.66
CA LEU A 163 -0.37 11.35 9.57
C LEU A 163 -1.86 11.26 9.97
N TYR A 164 -2.25 10.23 10.73
CA TYR A 164 -3.63 10.12 11.20
C TYR A 164 -4.00 11.16 12.25
N ASP A 165 -3.07 11.54 13.13
CA ASP A 165 -3.32 12.61 14.10
C ASP A 165 -3.57 13.95 13.40
N CYS A 166 -2.90 14.21 12.27
CA CYS A 166 -3.09 15.39 11.45
C CYS A 166 -4.46 15.46 10.75
N PHE A 167 -5.20 14.36 10.61
CA PHE A 167 -6.55 14.39 10.04
C PHE A 167 -7.54 15.26 10.83
N LYS A 168 -7.20 15.59 12.08
CA LYS A 168 -7.98 16.45 12.98
C LYS A 168 -7.70 17.95 12.80
N GLY A 169 -6.76 18.33 11.92
CA GLY A 169 -6.56 19.73 11.50
C GLY A 169 -5.27 20.41 11.95
N ASP A 170 -4.41 19.77 12.76
CA ASP A 170 -3.04 20.26 12.99
C ASP A 170 -2.07 19.57 12.01
N THR A 171 -1.58 20.32 11.02
CA THR A 171 -0.71 19.80 9.97
C THR A 171 0.77 20.06 10.19
N LYS A 172 1.18 20.74 11.28
CA LYS A 172 2.60 21.09 11.48
C LYS A 172 3.50 19.86 11.59
N GLU A 173 3.06 18.85 12.33
CA GLU A 173 3.79 17.59 12.46
C GLU A 173 3.81 16.79 11.15
N ALA A 174 2.78 16.93 10.31
CA ALA A 174 2.75 16.31 8.98
C ALA A 174 3.83 16.88 8.08
N ASP A 175 4.06 18.20 8.10
CA ASP A 175 5.09 18.81 7.26
C ASP A 175 6.49 18.27 7.59
N PHE A 176 6.88 18.22 8.88
CA PHE A 176 8.15 17.63 9.29
C PHE A 176 8.26 16.15 8.91
N THR A 177 7.16 15.41 9.02
CA THR A 177 7.13 13.97 8.70
C THR A 177 7.24 13.73 7.19
N LEU A 178 6.64 14.60 6.38
CA LEU A 178 6.74 14.56 4.92
C LEU A 178 8.10 15.05 4.42
N ASP A 179 8.70 16.05 5.07
CA ASP A 179 10.06 16.52 4.78
C ASP A 179 11.09 15.42 5.10
N TYR A 180 10.87 14.67 6.18
CA TYR A 180 11.66 13.48 6.48
C TYR A 180 11.50 12.42 5.38
N LEU A 181 10.28 12.21 4.87
CA LEU A 181 10.02 11.27 3.77
C LEU A 181 10.75 11.70 2.48
N GLU A 182 10.67 12.98 2.14
CA GLU A 182 11.39 13.60 1.03
C GLU A 182 12.91 13.34 1.14
N ALA A 183 13.50 13.59 2.31
CA ALA A 183 14.92 13.32 2.55
C ALA A 183 15.27 11.82 2.44
N CYS A 184 14.38 10.93 2.89
CA CYS A 184 14.61 9.48 2.74
C CYS A 184 14.61 9.04 1.27
N LEU A 185 13.74 9.61 0.44
CA LEU A 185 13.67 9.34 -1.00
C LEU A 185 14.84 9.96 -1.80
N GLN A 186 15.65 10.83 -1.19
CA GLN A 186 16.88 11.38 -1.81
C GLN A 186 18.12 10.52 -1.55
N ARG A 187 18.03 9.48 -0.71
CA ARG A 187 19.21 8.78 -0.21
C ARG A 187 19.90 7.90 -1.27
N PHE A 188 19.15 7.38 -2.23
CA PHE A 188 19.62 6.44 -3.24
C PHE A 188 19.27 6.97 -4.63
N ASP A 189 20.27 7.05 -5.52
CA ASP A 189 20.14 7.65 -6.84
C ASP A 189 19.72 6.64 -7.92
N GLU A 190 19.63 5.35 -7.57
CA GLU A 190 19.32 4.25 -8.49
C GLU A 190 17.84 4.21 -8.93
N GLY A 191 17.00 5.08 -8.38
CA GLY A 191 15.62 5.24 -8.80
C GLY A 191 14.74 5.97 -7.78
N PRO A 192 13.44 6.08 -8.07
CA PRO A 192 12.51 6.97 -7.35
C PRO A 192 11.96 6.36 -6.04
N PHE A 193 12.53 5.26 -5.55
CA PHE A 193 12.04 4.48 -4.42
C PHE A 193 12.94 4.64 -3.19
N PHE A 194 12.45 4.29 -2.00
CA PHE A 194 13.20 4.49 -0.75
C PHE A 194 14.58 3.85 -0.71
N LEU A 195 14.76 2.74 -1.45
CA LEU A 195 16.02 2.00 -1.56
C LEU A 195 16.53 1.98 -3.01
N GLY A 196 16.19 3.01 -3.79
CA GLY A 196 16.48 3.16 -5.22
C GLY A 196 15.56 2.31 -6.11
N GLN A 197 15.35 1.04 -5.77
CA GLN A 197 14.39 0.14 -6.42
C GLN A 197 13.19 -0.14 -5.52
N ILE A 198 12.05 -0.55 -6.10
CA ILE A 198 10.84 -0.85 -5.32
C ILE A 198 11.12 -1.95 -4.29
N SER A 199 10.63 -1.72 -3.08
CA SER A 199 10.85 -2.59 -1.95
C SER A 199 9.63 -2.67 -1.02
N LEU A 200 9.74 -3.51 0.02
CA LEU A 200 8.78 -3.58 1.12
C LEU A 200 8.62 -2.22 1.82
N VAL A 201 9.62 -1.34 1.78
CA VAL A 201 9.52 0.00 2.35
C VAL A 201 8.47 0.82 1.59
N ASP A 202 8.55 0.86 0.25
CA ASP A 202 7.58 1.59 -0.56
C ASP A 202 6.15 1.09 -0.31
N ILE A 203 6.00 -0.24 -0.26
CA ILE A 203 4.73 -0.91 0.03
C ILE A 203 4.21 -0.58 1.44
N ALA A 204 5.09 -0.43 2.42
CA ALA A 204 4.71 -0.08 3.79
C ALA A 204 4.17 1.37 3.90
N TYR A 205 4.68 2.30 3.10
CA TYR A 205 4.32 3.72 3.19
C TYR A 205 3.19 4.13 2.24
N ILE A 206 3.16 3.61 1.00
CA ILE A 206 2.23 4.11 -0.03
C ILE A 206 0.75 4.08 0.38
N PRO A 207 0.20 3.07 1.10
CA PRO A 207 -1.22 3.08 1.43
C PRO A 207 -1.60 4.26 2.34
N PHE A 208 -0.68 4.71 3.19
CA PHE A 208 -0.89 5.82 4.12
C PHE A 208 -0.73 7.16 3.41
N VAL A 209 0.31 7.30 2.60
CA VAL A 209 0.52 8.53 1.81
C VAL A 209 -0.62 8.76 0.82
N GLU A 210 -1.09 7.70 0.14
CA GLU A 210 -2.26 7.74 -0.75
C GLU A 210 -3.49 8.35 -0.03
N ARG A 211 -3.82 7.82 1.14
CA ARG A 211 -4.97 8.27 1.95
C ARG A 211 -4.78 9.69 2.44
N PHE A 212 -3.57 10.02 2.90
CA PHE A 212 -3.23 11.32 3.43
C PHE A 212 -3.33 12.41 2.37
N TYR A 213 -2.74 12.16 1.18
CA TYR A 213 -2.82 13.02 0.02
C TYR A 213 -4.27 13.32 -0.37
N LEU A 214 -5.09 12.28 -0.57
CA LEU A 214 -6.48 12.44 -0.99
C LEU A 214 -7.31 13.23 0.04
N TYR A 215 -7.16 12.91 1.33
CA TYR A 215 -7.94 13.56 2.38
C TYR A 215 -7.52 15.02 2.60
N LEU A 216 -6.21 15.31 2.68
CA LEU A 216 -5.73 16.68 2.89
C LEU A 216 -6.04 17.60 1.71
N LEU A 217 -5.89 17.11 0.49
CA LEU A 217 -6.21 17.88 -0.70
C LEU A 217 -7.71 18.21 -0.75
N ASP A 218 -8.58 17.26 -0.41
CA ASP A 218 -10.03 17.49 -0.45
C ASP A 218 -10.53 18.37 0.72
N VAL A 219 -10.16 18.03 1.95
CA VAL A 219 -10.73 18.65 3.16
C VAL A 219 -10.03 19.97 3.50
N TRP A 220 -8.70 19.99 3.42
CA TRP A 220 -7.88 21.10 3.90
C TRP A 220 -7.27 21.94 2.79
N LYS A 221 -7.49 21.55 1.52
CA LYS A 221 -6.89 22.19 0.32
C LYS A 221 -5.37 22.26 0.40
N ASN A 222 -4.76 21.28 1.09
CA ASN A 222 -3.33 21.19 1.27
C ASN A 222 -2.75 20.13 0.33
N ASP A 223 -1.89 20.56 -0.59
CA ASP A 223 -1.15 19.68 -1.48
C ASP A 223 0.18 19.26 -0.83
N ILE A 224 0.21 18.05 -0.27
CA ILE A 224 1.38 17.56 0.47
C ILE A 224 2.62 17.34 -0.40
N VAL A 225 2.48 17.30 -1.73
CA VAL A 225 3.64 17.14 -2.63
C VAL A 225 4.22 18.48 -3.08
N ALA A 226 3.55 19.60 -2.80
CA ALA A 226 4.09 20.93 -3.08
C ALA A 226 5.38 21.14 -2.28
N GLY A 227 6.48 21.43 -2.98
CA GLY A 227 7.82 21.57 -2.37
C GLY A 227 8.52 20.25 -2.05
N ARG A 228 7.94 19.10 -2.41
CA ARG A 228 8.49 17.75 -2.14
C ARG A 228 8.58 16.93 -3.44
N PRO A 229 9.52 17.29 -4.34
CA PRO A 229 9.62 16.70 -5.67
C PRO A 229 9.90 15.20 -5.65
N GLN A 230 10.64 14.66 -4.67
CA GLN A 230 10.90 13.23 -4.60
C GLN A 230 9.66 12.46 -4.15
N VAL A 231 8.89 12.98 -3.19
CA VAL A 231 7.59 12.40 -2.83
C VAL A 231 6.65 12.41 -4.04
N ALA A 232 6.61 13.50 -4.82
CA ALA A 232 5.81 13.59 -6.04
C ALA A 232 6.24 12.54 -7.09
N ALA A 233 7.54 12.42 -7.34
CA ALA A 233 8.10 11.44 -8.28
C ALA A 233 7.83 9.99 -7.83
N TRP A 234 8.07 9.69 -6.55
CA TRP A 234 7.77 8.39 -5.96
C TRP A 234 6.30 8.01 -6.08
N MET A 235 5.38 8.92 -5.73
CA MET A 235 3.94 8.67 -5.86
C MET A 235 3.53 8.44 -7.32
N LYS A 236 4.11 9.19 -8.26
CA LYS A 236 3.87 8.99 -9.70
C LYS A 236 4.31 7.59 -10.12
N GLU A 237 5.51 7.18 -9.74
CA GLU A 237 6.07 5.88 -10.12
C GLU A 237 5.36 4.71 -9.44
N MET A 238 4.91 4.87 -8.19
CA MET A 238 3.99 3.91 -7.57
C MET A 238 2.70 3.74 -8.38
N ASN A 239 2.12 4.82 -8.91
CA ASN A 239 0.91 4.74 -9.76
C ASN A 239 1.16 4.12 -11.14
N ASN A 240 2.41 3.84 -11.54
CA ASN A 240 2.73 3.06 -12.73
C ASN A 240 2.81 1.55 -12.45
N ILE A 241 2.63 1.11 -11.19
CA ILE A 241 2.76 -0.29 -10.77
C ILE A 241 1.39 -0.93 -10.66
N ASP A 242 1.04 -1.80 -11.62
CA ASP A 242 -0.25 -2.51 -11.68
C ASP A 242 -0.58 -3.28 -10.39
N ALA A 243 0.44 -3.86 -9.75
CA ALA A 243 0.26 -4.57 -8.48
C ALA A 243 -0.30 -3.68 -7.37
N TYR A 244 0.02 -2.38 -7.38
CA TYR A 244 -0.49 -1.38 -6.44
C TYR A 244 -1.81 -0.78 -6.92
N THR A 245 -1.91 -0.35 -8.18
CA THR A 245 -3.11 0.34 -8.68
C THR A 245 -4.37 -0.51 -8.56
N HIS A 246 -4.26 -1.84 -8.73
CA HIS A 246 -5.36 -2.79 -8.51
C HIS A 246 -5.84 -2.92 -7.06
N THR A 247 -5.09 -2.38 -6.09
CA THR A 247 -5.43 -2.42 -4.66
C THR A 247 -6.09 -1.13 -4.17
N LYS A 248 -6.10 -0.09 -4.99
CA LYS A 248 -6.65 1.22 -4.63
C LYS A 248 -8.15 1.11 -4.43
N PHE A 249 -8.63 1.81 -3.41
CA PHE A 249 -10.06 1.95 -3.16
C PHE A 249 -10.61 3.17 -3.93
N ASP A 250 -11.93 3.25 -4.09
CA ASP A 250 -12.54 4.44 -4.71
C ASP A 250 -12.14 5.71 -3.92
N PRO A 251 -11.50 6.71 -4.56
CA PRO A 251 -11.01 7.89 -3.85
C PRO A 251 -12.11 8.70 -3.15
N LYS A 252 -13.30 8.81 -3.77
CA LYS A 252 -14.40 9.58 -3.18
C LYS A 252 -14.96 8.87 -1.96
N GLU A 253 -15.20 7.57 -2.05
CA GLU A 253 -15.65 6.78 -0.90
C GLU A 253 -14.64 6.78 0.26
N LEU A 254 -13.34 6.76 -0.06
CA LEU A 254 -12.27 6.79 0.94
C LEU A 254 -12.23 8.12 1.68
N VAL A 255 -12.33 9.24 0.96
CA VAL A 255 -12.40 10.58 1.56
C VAL A 255 -13.66 10.72 2.42
N GLU A 256 -14.83 10.31 1.92
CA GLU A 256 -16.09 10.36 2.69
C GLU A 256 -16.05 9.48 3.94
N PHE A 257 -15.41 8.32 3.88
CA PHE A 257 -15.16 7.50 5.06
C PHE A 257 -14.34 8.27 6.12
N TYR A 258 -13.28 8.96 5.71
CA TYR A 258 -12.44 9.71 6.64
C TYR A 258 -13.10 10.97 7.18
N LYS A 259 -13.88 11.70 6.38
CA LYS A 259 -14.71 12.82 6.86
C LYS A 259 -15.65 12.35 7.98
N LYS A 260 -16.36 11.24 7.78
CA LYS A 260 -17.25 10.66 8.80
C LYS A 260 -16.49 10.24 10.06
N ARG A 261 -15.25 9.75 9.91
CA ARG A 261 -14.45 9.26 11.03
C ARG A 261 -13.80 10.38 11.85
N PHE A 262 -13.39 11.48 11.22
CA PHE A 262 -12.52 12.49 11.83
C PHE A 262 -13.14 13.88 11.94
N LEU A 263 -14.08 14.27 11.05
CA LEU A 263 -14.76 15.57 11.13
C LEU A 263 -16.03 15.53 11.99
N VAL A 264 -16.75 14.41 12.00
CA VAL A 264 -18.01 14.27 12.79
C VAL A 264 -17.74 14.12 14.29
N GLN A 265 -16.47 13.97 14.70
CA GLN A 265 -16.06 13.87 16.10
C GLN A 265 -15.57 15.20 16.69
N GLN A 266 -15.68 16.31 15.95
CA GLN A 266 -15.47 17.69 16.44
C GLN A 266 -16.81 18.33 16.79
#